data_AF-A0A437SMM5-F1
#
_entry.id   AF-A0A437SMM5-F1
#
_cell.length_a   1.000
_cell.length_b   1.000
_cell.length_c   1.000
_cell.angle_alpha   90.00
_cell.angle_beta   90.00
_cell.angle_gamma   90.00
#
_symmetry.space_group_name_H-M   'P 1'
#
loop_
_entity.id
_entity.type
_entity.pdbx_description
1 polymer ?
#
loop_
_entity_poly.entity_id
_entity_poly.type
_entity_poly.pdbx_seq_one_letter_code
_entity_poly.pdbx_strand_id
1 'polypeptide(L)'
;MLRSISFNQSHKSSISHNNRENIHGNPGIDPSRLKENIYFVQKDIRSVYKEIFQEAVDTYNEKQKRNDRKITDYYEKIKKSEKVHEQRELVVAIGEGKDDPMCRKEKKEVLQRYAEAFQERNPNLAVYNMVLHDDEANPHLHINYVPHFSSHRGLTKRVGMDRALQEQGVNGKGMELIANWRVIETAYIETLAKEHIPDFERANVGSHKYMKVKQYKEYAETKFVVEKQVQEKETYLQRVDKEVKQSEGKIEELHTVQGQ
;
A
#
# COMPACT_ATOMS: atom_id res chain seq x y z
N MET A 1 9.28 -1.20 -19.41
CA MET A 1 8.93 0.11 -18.78
C MET A 1 9.04 -0.03 -17.28
N LEU A 2 9.70 0.93 -16.61
CA LEU A 2 9.84 0.91 -15.15
C LEU A 2 8.48 1.14 -14.46
N ARG A 3 8.12 0.27 -13.52
CA ARG A 3 6.86 0.34 -12.77
C ARG A 3 7.12 0.19 -11.28
N SER A 4 6.44 0.99 -10.46
CA SER A 4 6.56 0.92 -9.00
C SER A 4 5.65 -0.16 -8.42
N ILE A 5 5.95 -0.60 -7.20
CA ILE A 5 5.02 -1.37 -6.37
C ILE A 5 4.81 -0.56 -5.10
N SER A 6 3.57 -0.28 -4.75
CA SER A 6 3.23 0.60 -3.62
C SER A 6 2.48 -0.17 -2.54
N PHE A 7 2.84 0.12 -1.28
CA PHE A 7 2.19 -0.40 -0.08
C PHE A 7 1.78 0.77 0.80
N ASN A 8 0.48 0.98 0.93
CA ASN A 8 -0.07 1.94 1.86
C ASN A 8 -0.71 1.21 3.03
N GLN A 9 -0.24 1.46 4.26
CA GLN A 9 -0.80 0.84 5.46
C GLN A 9 -1.48 1.88 6.34
N SER A 10 -2.69 1.58 6.79
CA SER A 10 -3.49 2.39 7.70
C SER A 10 -4.05 1.53 8.84
N HIS A 11 -4.32 2.13 9.99
CA HIS A 11 -5.10 1.51 11.08
C HIS A 11 -6.58 1.92 11.02
N LYS A 12 -6.96 2.68 9.98
CA LYS A 12 -8.35 3.06 9.66
C LYS A 12 -8.72 2.44 8.32
N SER A 13 -9.92 1.90 8.25
CA SER A 13 -10.48 1.23 7.07
C SER A 13 -11.91 1.70 6.86
N SER A 14 -12.36 1.69 5.61
CA SER A 14 -13.75 1.96 5.27
C SER A 14 -14.34 0.74 4.57
N ILE A 15 -14.88 -0.20 5.35
CA ILE A 15 -15.40 -1.47 4.80
C ILE A 15 -16.54 -1.24 3.82
N SER A 16 -17.42 -0.25 4.08
CA SER A 16 -18.48 0.12 3.14
C SER A 16 -17.95 0.66 1.80
N HIS A 17 -16.78 1.30 1.80
CA HIS A 17 -16.11 1.72 0.57
C HIS A 17 -15.49 0.52 -0.15
N ASN A 18 -14.75 -0.32 0.58
CA ASN A 18 -14.08 -1.49 0.03
C ASN A 18 -15.09 -2.48 -0.58
N ASN A 19 -16.23 -2.67 0.08
CA ASN A 19 -17.28 -3.57 -0.39
C ASN A 19 -18.28 -2.92 -1.36
N ARG A 20 -18.01 -1.66 -1.77
CA ARG A 20 -18.89 -0.87 -2.64
C ARG A 20 -20.34 -0.74 -2.15
N GLU A 21 -20.55 -0.87 -0.84
CA GLU A 21 -21.83 -0.58 -0.15
C GLU A 21 -22.12 0.93 -0.17
N ASN A 22 -21.07 1.75 -0.26
CA ASN A 22 -21.19 3.19 -0.48
C ASN A 22 -20.18 3.66 -1.55
N ILE A 23 -20.70 3.96 -2.74
CA ILE A 23 -19.95 4.51 -3.86
C ILE A 23 -19.98 6.05 -3.91
N HIS A 24 -20.78 6.69 -3.06
CA HIS A 24 -20.90 8.15 -3.02
C HIS A 24 -19.68 8.77 -2.31
N GLY A 25 -19.10 9.82 -2.91
CA GLY A 25 -17.99 10.57 -2.31
C GLY A 25 -16.59 10.26 -2.87
N ASN A 26 -16.44 9.25 -3.75
CA ASN A 26 -15.24 9.08 -4.56
C ASN A 26 -15.58 9.21 -6.06
N PRO A 27 -15.37 10.38 -6.70
CA PRO A 27 -15.66 10.57 -8.12
C PRO A 27 -14.74 9.75 -9.05
N GLY A 28 -13.73 9.07 -8.51
CA GLY A 28 -12.83 8.21 -9.28
C GLY A 28 -13.35 6.78 -9.52
N ILE A 29 -14.50 6.41 -8.94
CA ILE A 29 -15.15 5.11 -9.17
C ILE A 29 -15.91 5.20 -10.49
N ASP A 30 -15.62 4.29 -11.43
CA ASP A 30 -16.36 4.08 -12.67
C ASP A 30 -17.46 3.01 -12.45
N PRO A 31 -18.76 3.41 -12.38
CA PRO A 31 -19.85 2.48 -12.12
C PRO A 31 -19.97 1.36 -13.17
N SER A 32 -19.52 1.60 -14.41
CA SER A 32 -19.60 0.61 -15.48
C SER A 32 -18.65 -0.58 -15.28
N ARG A 33 -17.64 -0.41 -14.40
CA ARG A 33 -16.57 -1.37 -14.14
C ARG A 33 -16.66 -2.00 -12.75
N LEU A 34 -17.73 -1.75 -11.98
CA LEU A 34 -17.95 -2.36 -10.66
C LEU A 34 -17.92 -3.89 -10.70
N LYS A 35 -18.41 -4.50 -11.78
CA LYS A 35 -18.39 -5.95 -12.01
C LYS A 35 -16.99 -6.53 -12.21
N GLU A 36 -16.00 -5.68 -12.45
CA GLU A 36 -14.60 -6.08 -12.63
C GLU A 36 -13.88 -6.24 -11.28
N ASN A 37 -14.45 -5.75 -10.18
CA ASN A 37 -13.90 -5.93 -8.85
C ASN A 37 -13.98 -7.40 -8.43
N ILE A 38 -13.03 -7.84 -7.59
CA ILE A 38 -12.97 -9.20 -7.06
C ILE A 38 -13.02 -9.15 -5.53
N TYR A 39 -13.96 -9.87 -4.93
CA TYR A 39 -14.15 -9.95 -3.48
C TYR A 39 -13.66 -11.32 -3.00
N PHE A 40 -12.48 -11.38 -2.37
CA PHE A 40 -11.86 -12.63 -1.93
C PHE A 40 -12.34 -13.05 -0.55
N VAL A 41 -12.44 -12.10 0.38
CA VAL A 41 -12.85 -12.33 1.77
C VAL A 41 -13.76 -11.20 2.21
N GLN A 42 -14.90 -11.55 2.83
CA GLN A 42 -15.85 -10.61 3.41
C GLN A 42 -16.42 -11.20 4.70
N LYS A 43 -15.67 -11.09 5.79
CA LYS A 43 -16.04 -11.56 7.13
C LYS A 43 -16.26 -10.37 8.06
N ASP A 44 -17.20 -10.53 8.99
CA ASP A 44 -17.32 -9.60 10.11
C ASP A 44 -16.09 -9.71 11.02
N ILE A 45 -15.50 -8.55 11.36
CA ILE A 45 -14.30 -8.48 12.20
C ILE A 45 -14.53 -9.09 13.59
N ARG A 46 -15.74 -8.98 14.17
CA ARG A 46 -16.00 -9.59 15.48
C ARG A 46 -15.99 -11.11 15.39
N SER A 47 -16.44 -11.67 14.28
CA SER A 47 -16.38 -13.10 14.02
C SER A 47 -14.94 -13.60 13.93
N VAL A 48 -14.07 -12.86 13.24
CA VAL A 48 -12.62 -13.14 13.19
C VAL A 48 -11.96 -13.03 14.58
N TYR A 49 -12.38 -12.06 15.39
CA TYR A 49 -11.90 -11.95 16.78
C TYR A 49 -12.29 -13.16 17.63
N LYS A 50 -13.51 -13.69 17.45
CA LYS A 50 -13.93 -14.91 18.14
C LYS A 50 -13.09 -16.10 17.69
N GLU A 51 -12.92 -16.28 16.38
CA GLU A 51 -12.13 -17.37 15.79
C GLU A 51 -10.70 -17.42 16.34
N ILE A 52 -10.04 -16.26 16.47
CA ILE A 52 -8.61 -16.20 16.83
C ILE A 52 -8.38 -16.16 18.33
N PHE A 53 -9.23 -15.46 19.09
CA PHE A 53 -8.92 -15.09 20.47
C PHE A 53 -9.84 -15.72 21.51
N GLN A 54 -11.00 -16.28 21.14
CA GLN A 54 -11.99 -16.70 22.13
C GLN A 54 -11.45 -17.79 23.07
N GLU A 55 -10.78 -18.81 22.53
CA GLU A 55 -10.18 -19.88 23.34
C GLU A 55 -9.17 -19.34 24.36
N ALA A 56 -8.31 -18.41 23.94
CA ALA A 56 -7.34 -17.76 24.82
C ALA A 56 -8.02 -16.91 25.90
N VAL A 57 -9.10 -16.21 25.53
CA VAL A 57 -9.89 -15.38 26.45
C VAL A 57 -10.58 -16.24 27.50
N ASP A 58 -11.19 -17.35 27.09
CA ASP A 58 -11.90 -18.27 27.99
C ASP A 58 -10.92 -18.88 29.00
N THR A 59 -9.81 -19.43 28.52
CA THR A 59 -8.73 -19.97 29.36
C THR A 59 -8.15 -18.94 30.33
N TYR A 60 -8.02 -17.68 29.89
CA TYR A 60 -7.57 -16.59 30.75
C TYR A 60 -8.59 -16.27 31.85
N ASN A 61 -9.88 -16.23 31.49
CA ASN A 61 -10.99 -15.87 32.37
C ASN A 61 -11.28 -16.94 33.44
N GLU A 62 -11.12 -18.22 33.12
CA GLU A 62 -11.23 -19.32 34.08
C GLU A 62 -10.28 -19.16 35.27
N LYS A 63 -9.09 -18.61 35.03
CA LYS A 63 -8.07 -18.37 36.05
C LYS A 63 -8.34 -17.11 36.88
N GLN A 64 -9.29 -16.25 36.49
CA GLN A 64 -9.58 -15.00 37.18
C GLN A 64 -10.65 -15.18 38.27
N LYS A 65 -10.24 -14.98 39.53
CA LYS A 65 -11.17 -14.92 40.68
C LYS A 65 -11.98 -13.62 40.74
N ARG A 66 -11.40 -12.53 40.25
CA ARG A 66 -11.98 -11.18 40.30
C ARG A 66 -12.72 -10.86 39.00
N ASN A 67 -13.99 -10.45 39.11
CA ASN A 67 -14.82 -10.16 37.93
C ASN A 67 -14.31 -8.98 37.10
N ASP A 68 -13.71 -7.96 37.72
CA ASP A 68 -13.14 -6.79 37.01
C ASP A 68 -11.91 -7.14 36.16
N ARG A 69 -11.28 -8.30 36.39
CA ARG A 69 -10.13 -8.79 35.61
C ARG A 69 -10.53 -9.64 34.42
N LYS A 70 -11.78 -10.11 34.36
CA LYS A 70 -12.28 -10.93 33.25
C LYS A 70 -12.45 -10.07 32.00
N ILE A 71 -12.15 -10.66 30.85
CA ILE A 71 -12.32 -10.04 29.54
C ILE A 71 -13.69 -10.47 29.02
N THR A 72 -14.63 -9.53 28.95
CA THR A 72 -15.99 -9.79 28.44
C THR A 72 -16.10 -9.62 26.93
N ASP A 73 -15.49 -8.56 26.39
CA ASP A 73 -15.40 -8.30 24.96
C ASP A 73 -13.95 -7.89 24.63
N TYR A 74 -13.21 -8.81 24.00
CA TYR A 74 -11.82 -8.55 23.64
C TYR A 74 -11.68 -7.56 22.49
N TYR A 75 -12.61 -7.57 21.53
CA TYR A 75 -12.60 -6.61 20.42
C TYR A 75 -12.77 -5.19 20.93
N GLU A 76 -13.79 -4.92 21.75
CA GLU A 76 -14.03 -3.59 22.34
C GLU A 76 -12.89 -3.15 23.25
N LYS A 77 -12.27 -4.09 23.98
CA LYS A 77 -11.07 -3.81 24.78
C LYS A 77 -9.92 -3.32 23.91
N ILE A 78 -9.70 -3.92 22.74
CA ILE A 78 -8.63 -3.51 21.83
C ILE A 78 -8.98 -2.20 21.10
N LYS A 79 -10.23 -2.04 20.67
CA LYS A 79 -10.70 -0.80 20.03
C LYS A 79 -10.53 0.45 20.91
N LYS A 80 -10.63 0.30 22.23
CA LYS A 80 -10.41 1.37 23.22
C LYS A 80 -8.96 1.55 23.63
N SER A 81 -8.04 0.72 23.14
CA SER A 81 -6.63 0.78 23.54
C SER A 81 -5.88 1.83 22.73
N GLU A 82 -5.01 2.58 23.39
CA GLU A 82 -4.09 3.55 22.75
C GLU A 82 -2.80 2.89 22.22
N LYS A 83 -2.49 1.66 22.66
CA LYS A 83 -1.19 1.00 22.39
C LYS A 83 -1.19 0.09 21.17
N VAL A 84 -2.36 -0.44 20.84
CA VAL A 84 -2.57 -1.41 19.75
C VAL A 84 -3.88 -1.05 19.06
N HIS A 85 -3.94 -1.32 17.77
CA HIS A 85 -5.12 -1.12 16.93
C HIS A 85 -5.79 -2.46 16.66
N GLU A 86 -7.12 -2.44 16.61
CA GLU A 86 -7.97 -3.61 16.40
C GLU A 86 -7.83 -4.22 15.01
N GLN A 87 -7.36 -3.43 14.05
CA GLN A 87 -7.24 -3.83 12.67
C GLN A 87 -6.24 -2.97 11.93
N ARG A 88 -5.83 -3.43 10.76
CA ARG A 88 -5.07 -2.66 9.78
C ARG A 88 -5.60 -2.92 8.38
N GLU A 89 -5.42 -1.92 7.52
CA GLU A 89 -5.60 -2.01 6.08
C GLU A 89 -4.26 -1.87 5.39
N LEU A 90 -4.07 -2.70 4.37
CA LEU A 90 -3.01 -2.59 3.40
C LEU A 90 -3.63 -2.39 2.02
N VAL A 91 -3.24 -1.31 1.35
CA VAL A 91 -3.56 -1.07 -0.06
C VAL A 91 -2.31 -1.31 -0.88
N VAL A 92 -2.42 -2.21 -1.86
CA VAL A 92 -1.33 -2.63 -2.74
C VAL A 92 -1.68 -2.30 -4.18
N ALA A 93 -0.78 -1.64 -4.89
CA ALA A 93 -0.95 -1.30 -6.30
C ALA A 93 0.36 -1.42 -7.08
N ILE A 94 0.26 -1.78 -8.36
CA ILE A 94 1.39 -1.89 -9.29
C ILE A 94 1.30 -0.73 -10.28
N GLY A 95 2.34 0.08 -10.34
CA GLY A 95 2.42 1.28 -11.16
C GLY A 95 1.43 2.38 -10.76
N GLU A 96 1.31 3.39 -11.60
CA GLU A 96 0.36 4.49 -11.46
C GLU A 96 -0.82 4.35 -12.42
N GLY A 97 -1.91 5.07 -12.14
CA GLY A 97 -3.09 5.10 -13.03
C GLY A 97 -2.87 5.86 -14.34
N LYS A 98 -1.76 6.58 -14.47
CA LYS A 98 -1.32 7.23 -15.72
C LYS A 98 -0.45 6.31 -16.58
N ASP A 99 -0.01 5.18 -16.05
CA ASP A 99 0.74 4.20 -16.84
C ASP A 99 -0.14 3.65 -17.97
N ASP A 100 0.50 3.31 -19.08
CA ASP A 100 -0.12 2.76 -20.29
C ASP A 100 -1.27 1.77 -19.98
N PRO A 101 -2.51 2.00 -20.50
CA PRO A 101 -3.65 1.09 -20.37
C PRO A 101 -3.33 -0.36 -20.75
N MET A 102 -2.29 -0.58 -21.56
CA MET A 102 -1.88 -1.88 -22.10
C MET A 102 -1.54 -2.95 -21.04
N CYS A 103 -1.29 -2.59 -19.77
CA CYS A 103 -0.95 -3.58 -18.73
C CYS A 103 -2.02 -3.74 -17.64
N ARG A 104 -3.22 -3.18 -17.82
CA ARG A 104 -4.23 -3.17 -16.76
C ARG A 104 -4.68 -4.58 -16.35
N LYS A 105 -4.90 -5.46 -17.34
CA LYS A 105 -5.35 -6.83 -17.12
C LYS A 105 -4.28 -7.65 -16.42
N GLU A 106 -3.03 -7.47 -16.80
CA GLU A 106 -1.86 -8.15 -16.26
C GLU A 106 -1.59 -7.69 -14.82
N LYS A 107 -1.68 -6.37 -14.55
CA LYS A 107 -1.62 -5.82 -13.17
C LYS A 107 -2.69 -6.44 -12.28
N LYS A 108 -3.93 -6.56 -12.79
CA LYS A 108 -5.04 -7.21 -12.08
C LYS A 108 -4.74 -8.69 -11.80
N GLU A 109 -4.24 -9.44 -12.79
CA GLU A 109 -3.88 -10.85 -12.61
C GLU A 109 -2.79 -11.04 -11.55
N VAL A 110 -1.73 -10.21 -11.58
CA VAL A 110 -0.67 -10.24 -10.57
C VAL A 110 -1.22 -9.98 -9.16
N LEU A 111 -2.06 -8.95 -9.01
CA LEU A 111 -2.69 -8.62 -7.73
C LEU A 111 -3.64 -9.72 -7.24
N GLN A 112 -4.36 -10.37 -8.15
CA GLN A 112 -5.22 -11.51 -7.83
C GLN A 112 -4.39 -12.68 -7.29
N ARG A 113 -3.30 -13.07 -7.97
CA ARG A 113 -2.40 -14.14 -7.51
C ARG A 113 -1.75 -13.79 -6.17
N TYR A 114 -1.36 -12.54 -6.00
CA TYR A 114 -0.85 -12.04 -4.72
C TYR A 114 -1.89 -12.18 -3.60
N ALA A 115 -3.15 -11.83 -3.86
CA ALA A 115 -4.26 -11.95 -2.91
C ALA A 115 -4.50 -13.41 -2.50
N GLU A 116 -4.54 -14.33 -3.47
CA GLU A 116 -4.75 -15.76 -3.26
C GLU A 116 -3.66 -16.39 -2.38
N ALA A 117 -2.40 -15.96 -2.53
CA ALA A 117 -1.26 -16.45 -1.73
C ALA A 117 -1.03 -15.67 -0.42
N PHE A 118 -1.76 -14.58 -0.17
CA PHE A 118 -1.42 -13.65 0.91
C PHE A 118 -1.55 -14.28 2.30
N GLN A 119 -2.67 -14.96 2.57
CA GLN A 119 -2.98 -15.49 3.91
C GLN A 119 -2.02 -16.61 4.31
N GLU A 120 -1.61 -17.47 3.36
CA GLU A 120 -0.64 -18.55 3.58
C GLU A 120 0.73 -18.00 3.97
N ARG A 121 1.18 -16.95 3.28
CA ARG A 121 2.46 -16.28 3.56
C ARG A 121 2.44 -15.41 4.82
N ASN A 122 1.26 -15.01 5.28
CA ASN A 122 1.07 -14.12 6.43
C ASN A 122 0.12 -14.74 7.47
N PRO A 123 0.49 -15.87 8.09
CA PRO A 123 -0.40 -16.63 8.98
C PRO A 123 -0.76 -15.89 10.27
N ASN A 124 0.01 -14.87 10.65
CA ASN A 124 -0.23 -14.04 11.82
C ASN A 124 -1.04 -12.76 11.50
N LEU A 125 -1.41 -12.56 10.23
CA LEU A 125 -2.25 -11.45 9.77
C LEU A 125 -3.58 -12.01 9.29
N ALA A 126 -4.51 -12.23 10.22
CA ALA A 126 -5.79 -12.85 9.87
C ALA A 126 -6.67 -11.88 9.07
N VAL A 127 -6.87 -12.19 7.80
CA VAL A 127 -7.65 -11.38 6.87
C VAL A 127 -9.14 -11.53 7.17
N TYR A 128 -9.81 -10.39 7.36
CA TYR A 128 -11.27 -10.35 7.50
C TYR A 128 -11.96 -9.71 6.30
N ASN A 129 -11.26 -8.89 5.52
CA ASN A 129 -11.79 -8.33 4.29
C ASN A 129 -10.67 -8.19 3.24
N MET A 130 -10.92 -8.61 2.00
CA MET A 130 -9.95 -8.52 0.92
C MET A 130 -10.65 -8.31 -0.42
N VAL A 131 -10.37 -7.18 -1.06
CA VAL A 131 -11.06 -6.74 -2.27
C VAL A 131 -10.08 -6.14 -3.26
N LEU A 132 -10.11 -6.60 -4.50
CA LEU A 132 -9.41 -5.97 -5.62
C LEU A 132 -10.38 -5.02 -6.32
N HIS A 133 -10.06 -3.74 -6.32
CA HIS A 133 -10.75 -2.72 -7.08
C HIS A 133 -10.14 -2.60 -8.47
N ASP A 134 -10.95 -2.85 -9.49
CA ASP A 134 -10.63 -2.62 -10.90
C ASP A 134 -11.57 -1.57 -11.52
N ASP A 135 -12.31 -0.83 -10.70
CA ASP A 135 -13.25 0.22 -11.12
C ASP A 135 -12.69 1.64 -10.99
N GLU A 136 -11.47 1.80 -10.49
CA GLU A 136 -10.79 3.10 -10.34
C GLU A 136 -9.62 3.26 -11.34
N ALA A 137 -8.89 4.38 -11.26
CA ALA A 137 -7.83 4.74 -12.20
C ALA A 137 -6.76 3.65 -12.39
N ASN A 138 -6.36 2.94 -11.33
CA ASN A 138 -5.42 1.81 -11.37
C ASN A 138 -6.00 0.63 -10.58
N PRO A 139 -5.86 -0.63 -11.05
CA PRO A 139 -6.20 -1.78 -10.22
C PRO A 139 -5.38 -1.77 -8.93
N HIS A 140 -6.06 -1.97 -7.81
CA HIS A 140 -5.42 -2.01 -6.50
C HIS A 140 -6.17 -2.94 -5.55
N LEU A 141 -5.43 -3.50 -4.59
CA LEU A 141 -5.92 -4.51 -3.66
C LEU A 141 -5.99 -3.92 -2.25
N HIS A 142 -7.17 -3.97 -1.64
CA HIS A 142 -7.38 -3.71 -0.22
C HIS A 142 -7.32 -5.03 0.55
N ILE A 143 -6.50 -5.08 1.59
CA ILE A 143 -6.39 -6.20 2.52
C ILE A 143 -6.56 -5.67 3.93
N ASN A 144 -7.69 -5.97 4.56
CA ASN A 144 -7.96 -5.66 5.95
C ASN A 144 -7.76 -6.90 6.83
N TYR A 145 -6.93 -6.77 7.87
CA TYR A 145 -6.53 -7.89 8.72
C TYR A 145 -6.38 -7.50 10.19
N VAL A 146 -6.40 -8.52 11.04
CA VAL A 146 -6.15 -8.44 12.48
C VAL A 146 -4.80 -9.09 12.79
N PRO A 147 -3.77 -8.32 13.18
CA PRO A 147 -2.47 -8.90 13.50
C PRO A 147 -2.51 -9.58 14.87
N HIS A 148 -2.10 -10.84 14.95
CA HIS A 148 -2.10 -11.60 16.19
C HIS A 148 -0.80 -12.35 16.44
N PHE A 149 -0.51 -12.59 17.71
CA PHE A 149 0.67 -13.32 18.14
C PHE A 149 0.40 -14.13 19.42
N SER A 150 1.24 -15.12 19.69
CA SER A 150 1.21 -15.95 20.87
C SER A 150 2.03 -15.32 22.02
N SER A 151 1.51 -15.38 23.24
CA SER A 151 2.13 -14.78 24.41
C SER A 151 2.26 -15.76 25.56
N HIS A 152 3.40 -15.70 26.25
CA HIS A 152 3.67 -16.52 27.43
C HIS A 152 3.25 -15.82 28.75
N ARG A 153 2.73 -14.59 28.68
CA ARG A 153 2.34 -13.80 29.85
C ARG A 153 0.92 -13.27 29.71
N GLY A 154 0.07 -13.62 30.68
CA GLY A 154 -1.33 -13.19 30.72
C GLY A 154 -2.17 -13.91 29.66
N LEU A 155 -2.81 -13.15 28.78
CA LEU A 155 -3.59 -13.69 27.67
C LEU A 155 -2.67 -14.35 26.63
N THR A 156 -2.90 -15.61 26.30
CA THR A 156 -1.99 -16.43 25.48
C THR A 156 -2.03 -16.13 23.99
N LYS A 157 -3.08 -15.48 23.49
CA LYS A 157 -3.18 -14.96 22.13
C LYS A 157 -3.56 -13.49 22.17
N ARG A 158 -2.80 -12.62 21.49
CA ARG A 158 -2.95 -11.16 21.63
C ARG A 158 -2.88 -10.45 20.28
N VAL A 159 -3.54 -9.30 20.20
CA VAL A 159 -3.37 -8.37 19.08
C VAL A 159 -2.03 -7.64 19.19
N GLY A 160 -1.26 -7.61 18.09
CA GLY A 160 -0.03 -6.83 18.02
C GLY A 160 0.75 -7.06 16.73
N MET A 161 0.99 -5.98 15.97
CA MET A 161 1.65 -6.03 14.66
C MET A 161 3.09 -6.54 14.74
N ASP A 162 3.91 -5.93 15.60
CA ASP A 162 5.34 -6.25 15.61
C ASP A 162 5.59 -7.70 16.02
N ARG A 163 4.83 -8.19 17.01
CA ARG A 163 4.96 -9.57 17.45
C ARG A 163 4.38 -10.56 16.45
N ALA A 164 3.31 -10.18 15.74
CA ALA A 164 2.77 -10.98 14.63
C ALA A 164 3.83 -11.19 13.54
N LEU A 165 4.48 -10.11 13.11
CA LEU A 165 5.55 -10.16 12.09
C LEU A 165 6.78 -10.95 12.57
N GLN A 166 7.17 -10.81 13.84
CA GLN A 166 8.28 -11.58 14.41
C GLN A 166 7.98 -13.09 14.45
N GLU A 167 6.75 -13.50 14.82
CA GLU A 167 6.38 -14.92 14.88
C GLU A 167 6.32 -15.59 13.51
N GLN A 168 5.97 -14.85 12.46
CA GLN A 168 6.06 -15.35 11.08
C GLN A 168 7.48 -15.26 10.47
N GLY A 169 8.51 -14.95 11.27
CA GLY A 169 9.91 -15.01 10.86
C GLY A 169 10.49 -13.73 10.26
N VAL A 170 9.80 -12.58 10.36
CA VAL A 170 10.38 -11.31 9.92
C VAL A 170 11.41 -10.83 10.94
N ASN A 171 12.63 -10.58 10.47
CA ASN A 171 13.71 -10.04 11.29
C ASN A 171 13.55 -8.52 11.46
N GLY A 172 13.88 -8.00 12.64
CA GLY A 172 13.90 -6.56 12.91
C GLY A 172 13.18 -6.16 14.20
N LYS A 173 13.19 -4.85 14.49
CA LYS A 173 12.50 -4.25 15.64
C LYS A 173 11.89 -2.91 15.26
N GLY A 174 10.73 -2.58 15.85
CA GLY A 174 10.04 -1.31 15.61
C GLY A 174 9.80 -1.06 14.12
N MET A 175 10.19 0.12 13.63
CA MET A 175 9.93 0.54 12.25
C MET A 175 10.61 -0.33 11.19
N GLU A 176 11.78 -0.90 11.49
CA GLU A 176 12.51 -1.77 10.54
C GLU A 176 11.74 -3.04 10.22
N LEU A 177 10.94 -3.54 11.18
CA LEU A 177 10.23 -4.79 11.03
C LEU A 177 9.16 -4.71 9.93
N ILE A 178 8.39 -3.62 9.90
CA ILE A 178 7.40 -3.37 8.84
C ILE A 178 8.12 -3.13 7.51
N ALA A 179 9.27 -2.46 7.50
CA ALA A 179 10.06 -2.25 6.30
C ALA A 179 10.58 -3.57 5.70
N ASN A 180 11.14 -4.45 6.53
CA ASN A 180 11.65 -5.76 6.12
C ASN A 180 10.52 -6.66 5.62
N TRP A 181 9.38 -6.67 6.31
CA TRP A 181 8.19 -7.36 5.84
C TRP A 181 7.74 -6.85 4.46
N ARG A 182 7.68 -5.52 4.27
CA ARG A 182 7.35 -4.93 2.96
C ARG A 182 8.33 -5.33 1.88
N VAL A 183 9.63 -5.44 2.17
CA VAL A 183 10.63 -5.90 1.19
C VAL A 183 10.31 -7.33 0.74
N ILE A 184 9.98 -8.23 1.67
CA ILE A 184 9.60 -9.62 1.37
C ILE A 184 8.32 -9.65 0.51
N GLU A 185 7.28 -8.92 0.91
CA GLU A 185 6.02 -8.84 0.17
C GLU A 185 6.22 -8.26 -1.23
N THR A 186 7.02 -7.19 -1.35
CA THR A 186 7.30 -6.55 -2.63
C THR A 186 8.09 -7.47 -3.56
N ALA A 187 9.06 -8.22 -3.04
CA ALA A 187 9.85 -9.16 -3.83
C ALA A 187 8.99 -10.29 -4.42
N TYR A 188 7.99 -10.76 -3.66
CA TYR A 188 7.05 -11.75 -4.15
C TYR A 188 6.14 -11.18 -5.25
N ILE A 189 5.59 -9.97 -5.07
CA ILE A 189 4.82 -9.29 -6.13
C ILE A 189 5.70 -9.04 -7.37
N GLU A 190 6.96 -8.65 -7.19
CA GLU A 190 7.90 -8.45 -8.28
C GLU A 190 8.15 -9.74 -9.08
N THR A 191 8.20 -10.89 -8.40
CA THR A 191 8.32 -12.20 -9.05
C THR A 191 7.09 -12.48 -9.91
N LEU A 192 5.89 -12.35 -9.35
CA LEU A 192 4.63 -12.50 -10.09
C LEU A 192 4.53 -11.50 -11.26
N ALA A 193 4.97 -10.26 -11.05
CA ALA A 193 4.94 -9.22 -12.08
C ALA A 193 5.85 -9.55 -13.26
N LYS A 194 7.05 -10.09 -13.02
CA LYS A 194 7.96 -10.53 -14.09
C LYS A 194 7.41 -11.71 -14.90
N GLU A 195 6.58 -12.55 -14.28
CA GLU A 195 5.94 -13.69 -14.95
C GLU A 195 4.78 -13.27 -15.86
N HIS A 196 4.04 -12.22 -15.48
CA HIS A 196 2.76 -11.88 -16.11
C HIS A 196 2.73 -10.54 -16.85
N ILE A 197 3.65 -9.61 -16.57
CA ILE A 197 3.71 -8.30 -17.22
C ILE A 197 4.92 -8.25 -18.16
N PRO A 198 4.73 -8.11 -19.48
CA PRO A 198 5.82 -7.97 -20.43
C PRO A 198 6.73 -6.78 -20.09
N ASP A 199 8.05 -7.00 -20.20
CA ASP A 199 9.10 -6.01 -19.95
C ASP A 199 8.94 -5.28 -18.60
N PHE A 200 8.53 -6.03 -17.58
CA PHE A 200 8.42 -5.52 -16.22
C PHE A 200 9.81 -5.31 -15.62
N GLU A 201 10.10 -4.04 -15.32
CA GLU A 201 11.24 -3.66 -14.50
C GLU A 201 10.74 -2.81 -13.33
N ARG A 202 11.27 -3.06 -12.14
CA ARG A 202 10.84 -2.34 -10.95
C ARG A 202 11.53 -0.98 -10.85
N ALA A 203 10.73 0.07 -10.74
CA ALA A 203 11.20 1.38 -10.27
C ALA A 203 11.23 1.42 -8.73
N ASN A 204 12.40 1.75 -8.17
CA ASN A 204 12.51 2.10 -6.76
C ASN A 204 12.14 3.58 -6.56
N VAL A 205 10.85 3.83 -6.39
CA VAL A 205 10.35 5.14 -5.98
C VAL A 205 10.44 5.26 -4.46
N GLY A 206 10.93 6.38 -3.95
CA GLY A 206 11.09 6.61 -2.51
C GLY A 206 9.78 6.48 -1.73
N SER A 207 9.87 6.31 -0.42
CA SER A 207 8.69 6.28 0.45
C SER A 207 8.21 7.70 0.74
N HIS A 208 7.03 8.08 0.24
CA HIS A 208 6.36 9.31 0.66
C HIS A 208 5.63 9.11 2.00
N LYS A 209 5.48 10.18 2.78
CA LYS A 209 4.63 10.16 3.99
C LYS A 209 3.20 9.78 3.60
N TYR A 210 2.49 9.00 4.43
CA TYR A 210 1.09 8.68 4.20
C TYR A 210 0.25 9.95 3.97
N MET A 211 -0.46 10.00 2.84
CA MET A 211 -1.39 11.08 2.49
C MET A 211 -2.77 10.48 2.27
N LYS A 212 -3.83 11.16 2.71
CA LYS A 212 -5.21 10.78 2.34
C LYS A 212 -5.39 10.96 0.83
N VAL A 213 -6.28 10.18 0.21
CA VAL A 213 -6.53 10.21 -1.24
C VAL A 213 -6.73 11.63 -1.78
N LYS A 214 -7.54 12.47 -1.12
CA LYS A 214 -7.75 13.87 -1.52
C LYS A 214 -6.43 14.67 -1.52
N GLN A 215 -5.66 14.56 -0.44
CA GLN A 215 -4.37 15.25 -0.31
C GLN A 215 -3.35 14.75 -1.34
N TYR A 216 -3.39 13.46 -1.67
CA TYR A 216 -2.55 12.89 -2.72
C TYR A 216 -2.95 13.41 -4.10
N LYS A 217 -4.25 13.53 -4.40
CA LYS A 217 -4.73 14.13 -5.67
C LYS A 217 -4.23 15.57 -5.81
N GLU A 218 -4.40 16.40 -4.77
CA GLU A 218 -3.89 17.78 -4.73
C GLU A 218 -2.36 17.84 -4.90
N TYR A 219 -1.63 16.94 -4.24
CA TYR A 219 -0.18 16.83 -4.40
C TYR A 219 0.22 16.40 -5.82
N ALA A 220 -0.46 15.42 -6.39
CA ALA A 220 -0.17 14.90 -7.73
C ALA A 220 -0.45 15.94 -8.83
N GLU A 221 -1.51 16.74 -8.67
CA GLU A 221 -1.80 17.89 -9.54
C GLU A 221 -0.71 18.95 -9.43
N THR A 222 -0.32 19.31 -8.21
CA THR A 222 0.75 20.29 -7.97
C THR A 222 2.08 19.80 -8.56
N LYS A 223 2.43 18.53 -8.32
CA LYS A 223 3.64 17.90 -8.85
C LYS A 223 3.64 17.93 -10.38
N PHE A 224 2.53 17.58 -11.02
CA PHE A 224 2.40 17.62 -12.47
C PHE A 224 2.62 19.02 -13.05
N VAL A 225 2.05 20.05 -12.41
CA VAL A 225 2.26 21.45 -12.83
C VAL A 225 3.73 21.84 -12.70
N VAL A 226 4.38 21.48 -11.59
CA VAL A 226 5.80 21.77 -11.35
C VAL A 226 6.69 21.04 -12.36
N GLU A 227 6.46 19.75 -12.61
CA GLU A 227 7.20 18.96 -13.59
C GLU A 227 7.10 19.55 -15.00
N LYS A 228 5.90 19.98 -15.41
CA LYS A 228 5.71 20.66 -16.69
C LYS A 228 6.51 21.96 -16.76
N GLN A 229 6.48 22.78 -15.70
CA GLN A 229 7.27 24.02 -15.65
C GLN A 229 8.79 23.76 -15.67
N VAL A 230 9.26 22.70 -15.01
CA VAL A 230 10.67 22.29 -15.04
C VAL A 230 11.06 21.91 -16.47
N GLN A 231 10.26 21.07 -17.13
CA GLN A 231 10.53 20.64 -18.51
C GLN A 231 10.53 21.81 -19.51
N GLU A 232 9.60 22.76 -19.36
CA GLU A 232 9.56 23.99 -20.15
C GLU A 232 10.82 24.84 -19.94
N LYS A 233 11.28 24.98 -18.69
CA LYS A 233 12.52 25.70 -18.35
C LYS A 233 13.78 24.99 -18.83
N GLU A 234 13.84 23.66 -18.76
CA GLU A 234 14.95 22.89 -19.31
C GLU A 234 15.07 23.07 -20.82
N THR A 235 13.93 23.01 -21.53
CA THR A 235 13.88 23.26 -22.98
C THR A 235 14.33 24.68 -23.32
N TYR A 236 13.91 25.67 -22.52
CA TYR A 236 14.34 27.05 -22.67
C TYR A 236 15.85 27.21 -22.43
N LEU A 237 16.39 26.62 -21.35
CA LEU A 237 17.81 26.66 -21.04
C LEU A 237 18.66 26.02 -22.15
N GLN A 238 18.22 24.89 -22.73
CA GLN A 238 18.89 24.27 -23.87
C GLN A 238 18.93 25.20 -25.10
N ARG A 239 17.86 25.97 -25.33
CA ARG A 239 17.84 26.95 -26.42
C ARG A 239 18.82 28.09 -26.16
N VAL A 240 18.81 28.65 -24.94
CA VAL A 240 19.75 29.72 -24.55
C VAL A 240 21.20 29.24 -24.64
N ASP A 241 21.51 28.04 -24.17
CA ASP A 241 22.87 27.46 -24.26
C ASP A 241 23.35 27.34 -25.72
N LYS A 242 22.44 26.97 -26.63
CA LYS A 242 22.73 26.93 -28.07
C LYS A 242 22.99 28.31 -28.66
N GLU A 243 22.21 29.31 -28.27
CA GLU A 243 22.37 30.71 -28.72
C GLU A 243 23.67 31.34 -28.19
N VAL A 244 24.03 31.04 -26.94
CA VAL A 244 25.31 31.48 -26.34
C VAL A 244 26.48 30.89 -27.11
N LYS A 245 26.51 29.56 -27.34
CA LYS A 245 27.59 28.92 -28.12
C LYS A 245 27.71 29.46 -29.55
N GLN A 246 26.58 29.76 -30.19
CA GLN A 246 26.59 30.40 -31.51
C GLN A 246 27.15 31.83 -31.47
N SER A 247 26.90 32.56 -30.39
CA SER A 247 27.41 33.92 -30.21
C SER A 247 28.90 33.92 -29.88
N GLU A 248 29.36 32.99 -29.04
CA GLU A 248 30.78 32.77 -28.74
C GLU A 248 31.59 32.44 -30.01
N GLY A 249 31.10 31.52 -30.86
CA GLY A 249 31.76 31.20 -32.12
C GLY A 249 31.86 32.40 -33.08
N LYS A 250 30.83 33.25 -33.14
CA LYS A 250 30.88 34.50 -33.94
C LYS A 250 31.87 35.52 -33.39
N ILE A 251 32.03 35.60 -32.07
CA ILE A 251 33.02 36.47 -31.43
C ILE A 251 34.44 35.98 -31.76
N GLU A 252 34.70 34.68 -31.72
CA GLU A 252 35.99 34.09 -32.11
C GLU A 252 36.33 34.37 -33.59
N GLU A 253 35.35 34.23 -34.50
CA GLU A 253 35.53 34.57 -35.92
C GLU A 253 35.84 36.07 -36.11
N LEU A 254 35.15 36.97 -35.41
CA LEU A 254 35.39 38.41 -35.46
C LEU A 254 36.79 38.79 -34.96
N HIS A 255 37.26 38.18 -33.88
CA HIS A 255 38.63 38.40 -33.36
C HIS A 255 39.71 37.90 -34.33
N THR A 256 39.43 36.84 -35.09
CA THR A 256 40.36 36.29 -36.09
C THR A 256 40.48 37.20 -37.32
N VAL A 257 39.40 37.88 -37.71
CA VAL A 257 39.36 38.82 -38.85
C VAL A 257 39.99 40.18 -38.51
N GLN A 258 39.91 40.65 -37.27
CA GLN A 258 40.52 41.92 -36.83
C GLN A 258 42.02 41.81 -36.50
N GLY A 259 42.57 40.60 -36.45
CA GLY A 259 44.00 40.32 -36.17
C GLY A 259 44.87 40.11 -37.42
N GLN A 260 44.32 40.26 -38.62
CA GLN A 260 45.03 40.30 -39.91
C GLN A 260 45.18 41.74 -40.40
#